data_AF-A0A934TC75-F1
#
_entry.id   AF-A0A934TC75-F1
#
_cell.length_a   1.000
_cell.length_b   1.000
_cell.length_c   1.000
_cell.angle_alpha   90.00
_cell.angle_beta   90.00
_cell.angle_gamma   90.00
#
_symmetry.space_group_name_H-M   'P 1'
#
loop_
_entity.id
_entity.type
_entity.pdbx_description
1 polymer ?
#
loop_
_entity_poly.entity_id
_entity_poly.type
_entity_poly.pdbx_seq_one_letter_code
_entity_poly.pdbx_strand_id
1 'polypeptide(L)'
;MERIEVNQTKIKPKIIFTFIACILYVLSIQAQVTIGSNEAPQKYSILEIISTANNPGGLRLPHFNEADKTALNADLLASPEKSKGLLIYNTDKNQVEFWDGTQWIAAKGGDSITIPTEPWLVSGTTTEATSNTENIYQMGNIGIGTKNPQNTFHVDGAKDNSTTPTATEVANDFIITSTGSVGIGTISPDASAILDINASSKGFLGPKVALQSSTDVITIPNPAVGLLIYNKGTGALKTEGYLYWNGTEWVQFTTGSSKDPEIANLDCINARIVPSRYQAGVKYEGVLIVPYSGGNGGRYASGTPTISTGVTGLTATLQPANLAYGNGDLIFSLSGIPSASSPNLASFNVDFLGYQCTAIVGSNAMMQGEQTFWRGSMPADVYGTTVLASNYINDMPVIEDVFRMDAQFSATSTSTGGATLNPRMYNISEEPVKIWASSMSSQEGFGYSNIIIPAGGYIEFDNGVYLHQGSLASTTPSSGRLANNGQETVTIDMFYNGKWFRLYYTIWVDNKKANVAANMTRELYLSIQRLY
;
A
#
# COMPACT_ATOMS: atom_id res chain seq x y z
N MET A 1 -45.33 17.44 116.32
CA MET A 1 -46.35 17.00 117.28
C MET A 1 -46.20 15.48 117.36
N GLU A 2 -46.06 14.97 118.58
CA GLU A 2 -46.06 13.55 118.99
C GLU A 2 -44.93 12.57 118.59
N ARG A 3 -44.25 12.12 119.65
CA ARG A 3 -43.49 10.86 119.79
C ARG A 3 -44.44 9.67 119.69
N ILE A 4 -43.96 8.52 119.20
CA ILE A 4 -44.31 7.21 119.78
C ILE A 4 -43.04 6.33 119.81
N GLU A 5 -42.73 5.82 121.01
CA GLU A 5 -41.66 4.90 121.37
C GLU A 5 -41.97 3.45 120.91
N VAL A 6 -41.00 2.53 120.97
CA VAL A 6 -41.12 1.27 121.75
C VAL A 6 -39.82 0.46 121.74
N ASN A 7 -39.34 0.23 122.97
CA ASN A 7 -38.56 -0.85 123.58
C ASN A 7 -37.32 -1.47 122.91
N GLN A 8 -36.19 -1.23 123.60
CA GLN A 8 -35.07 -2.16 123.69
C GLN A 8 -35.32 -3.24 124.75
N THR A 9 -35.07 -4.51 124.39
CA THR A 9 -34.78 -5.58 125.37
C THR A 9 -33.34 -6.05 125.21
N LYS A 10 -32.57 -5.88 126.29
CA LYS A 10 -31.20 -6.34 126.48
C LYS A 10 -31.17 -7.86 126.69
N ILE A 11 -30.28 -8.58 126.00
CA ILE A 11 -29.65 -9.80 126.52
C ILE A 11 -28.13 -9.71 126.29
N LYS A 12 -27.40 -10.01 127.36
CA LYS A 12 -25.95 -9.85 127.56
C LYS A 12 -25.15 -11.08 127.06
N PRO A 13 -23.80 -10.95 126.96
CA PRO A 13 -22.95 -11.64 125.99
C PRO A 13 -22.24 -12.86 126.57
N LYS A 14 -21.51 -13.61 125.71
CA LYS A 14 -20.15 -14.13 125.99
C LYS A 14 -19.57 -14.95 124.82
N ILE A 15 -18.29 -14.68 124.53
CA ILE A 15 -17.19 -15.67 124.27
C ILE A 15 -17.17 -16.33 122.86
N ILE A 16 -16.09 -16.40 122.05
CA ILE A 16 -14.65 -16.03 122.12
C ILE A 16 -14.00 -16.35 120.73
N PHE A 17 -12.93 -15.62 120.36
CA PHE A 17 -11.83 -15.96 119.39
C PHE A 17 -12.15 -16.05 117.87
N THR A 18 -11.35 -15.61 116.87
CA THR A 18 -10.01 -14.98 116.77
C THR A 18 -9.68 -14.69 115.27
N PHE A 19 -8.91 -13.62 115.01
CA PHE A 19 -8.04 -13.34 113.84
C PHE A 19 -8.62 -12.92 112.46
N ILE A 20 -8.41 -11.66 112.06
CA ILE A 20 -7.40 -11.23 111.05
C ILE A 20 -7.69 -9.80 110.58
N ALA A 21 -6.63 -8.99 110.55
CA ALA A 21 -6.58 -7.66 110.00
C ALA A 21 -6.93 -7.63 108.50
N CYS A 22 -7.80 -6.69 108.10
CA CYS A 22 -7.79 -6.14 106.75
C CYS A 22 -8.03 -4.63 106.84
N ILE A 23 -6.90 -3.94 106.87
CA ILE A 23 -6.71 -2.53 106.57
C ILE A 23 -7.47 -2.19 105.27
N LEU A 24 -8.21 -1.09 105.34
CA LEU A 24 -8.85 -0.35 104.24
C LEU A 24 -8.18 -0.57 102.88
N TYR A 25 -8.67 -1.54 102.12
CA TYR A 25 -8.67 -1.45 100.66
C TYR A 25 -9.91 -0.66 100.28
N VAL A 26 -9.71 0.61 99.92
CA VAL A 26 -10.69 1.36 99.14
C VAL A 26 -10.73 0.70 97.76
N LEU A 27 -11.53 -0.35 97.62
CA LEU A 27 -11.97 -0.77 96.30
C LEU A 27 -12.74 0.42 95.73
N SER A 28 -12.27 0.95 94.61
CA SER A 28 -13.05 1.91 93.83
C SER A 28 -14.27 1.17 93.30
N ILE A 29 -15.37 1.21 94.06
CA ILE A 29 -16.65 0.67 93.60
C ILE A 29 -17.13 1.61 92.50
N GLN A 30 -16.86 1.26 91.24
CA GLN A 30 -17.50 1.93 90.11
C GLN A 30 -18.95 1.46 90.08
N ALA A 31 -19.88 2.34 90.46
CA ALA A 31 -21.31 2.05 90.35
C ALA A 31 -21.75 2.27 88.91
N GLN A 32 -22.20 1.20 88.24
CA GLN A 32 -22.98 1.28 87.01
C GLN A 32 -24.46 1.14 87.38
N VAL A 33 -25.34 1.84 86.65
CA VAL A 33 -26.77 1.85 86.94
C VAL A 33 -27.56 1.37 85.73
N THR A 34 -28.43 0.38 85.94
CA THR A 34 -29.51 0.06 85.00
C THR A 34 -30.80 0.69 85.52
N ILE A 35 -31.49 1.47 84.68
CA ILE A 35 -32.81 2.03 84.98
C ILE A 35 -33.84 1.36 84.06
N GLY A 36 -34.92 0.86 84.65
CA GLY A 36 -36.05 0.28 83.90
C GLY A 36 -36.01 -1.25 83.77
N SER A 37 -34.93 -1.90 84.20
CA SER A 37 -34.76 -3.36 84.24
C SER A 37 -33.95 -3.80 85.46
N ASN A 38 -34.02 -5.09 85.81
CA ASN A 38 -33.19 -5.74 86.84
C ASN A 38 -31.92 -6.39 86.27
N GLU A 39 -31.67 -6.24 84.98
CA GLU A 39 -30.46 -6.77 84.32
C GLU A 39 -29.21 -6.01 84.75
N ALA A 40 -28.09 -6.73 84.87
CA ALA A 40 -26.80 -6.11 85.12
C ALA A 40 -26.42 -5.21 83.94
N PRO A 41 -25.91 -3.99 84.19
CA PRO A 41 -25.52 -3.09 83.12
C PRO A 41 -24.40 -3.70 82.27
N GLN A 42 -24.40 -3.40 80.98
CA GLN A 42 -23.35 -3.85 80.08
C GLN A 42 -21.97 -3.30 80.51
N LYS A 43 -20.91 -4.08 80.31
CA LYS A 43 -19.53 -3.71 80.73
C LYS A 43 -19.04 -2.37 80.17
N TYR A 44 -19.61 -1.92 79.06
CA TYR A 44 -19.30 -0.66 78.38
C TYR A 44 -20.26 0.50 78.72
N SER A 45 -21.27 0.27 79.57
CA SER A 45 -22.29 1.26 79.92
C SER A 45 -22.15 1.70 81.37
N ILE A 46 -22.00 3.01 81.60
CA ILE A 46 -22.04 3.59 82.96
C ILE A 46 -23.49 3.77 83.44
N LEU A 47 -24.39 4.11 82.50
CA LEU A 47 -25.83 4.19 82.69
C LEU A 47 -26.53 3.47 81.54
N GLU A 48 -27.40 2.52 81.85
CA GLU A 48 -28.21 1.81 80.86
C GLU A 48 -29.70 2.05 81.14
N ILE A 49 -30.45 2.47 80.13
CA ILE A 49 -31.89 2.71 80.24
C ILE A 49 -32.58 1.68 79.36
N ILE A 50 -33.22 0.69 79.99
CA ILE A 50 -33.90 -0.40 79.29
C ILE A 50 -35.40 -0.18 79.42
N SER A 51 -36.05 0.09 78.28
CA SER A 51 -37.52 0.15 78.18
C SER A 51 -38.04 -1.19 77.67
N THR A 52 -39.05 -1.75 78.34
CA THR A 52 -39.68 -3.01 77.92
C THR A 52 -41.17 -2.81 77.71
N ALA A 53 -41.84 -3.75 77.02
CA ALA A 53 -43.29 -3.69 76.84
C ALA A 53 -44.07 -3.64 78.18
N ASN A 54 -43.49 -4.21 79.25
CA ASN A 54 -44.10 -4.26 80.58
C ASN A 54 -43.69 -3.07 81.48
N ASN A 55 -42.70 -2.28 81.06
CA ASN A 55 -42.24 -1.09 81.76
C ASN A 55 -41.73 -0.05 80.73
N PRO A 56 -42.65 0.60 79.99
CA PRO A 56 -42.27 1.55 78.96
C PRO A 56 -41.76 2.85 79.58
N GLY A 57 -40.54 3.26 79.21
CA GLY A 57 -39.92 4.47 79.69
C GLY A 57 -38.80 4.96 78.76
N GLY A 58 -38.21 6.10 79.06
CA GLY A 58 -37.11 6.67 78.27
C GLY A 58 -36.38 7.78 79.01
N LEU A 59 -35.31 8.28 78.41
CA LEU A 59 -34.60 9.44 78.92
C LEU A 59 -35.30 10.72 78.47
N ARG A 60 -35.88 11.49 79.40
CA ARG A 60 -36.36 12.84 79.12
C ARG A 60 -35.22 13.83 79.34
N LEU A 61 -34.79 14.51 78.28
CA LEU A 61 -33.74 15.53 78.33
C LEU A 61 -34.23 16.81 79.03
N PRO A 62 -33.33 17.67 79.54
CA PRO A 62 -33.69 19.01 79.98
C PRO A 62 -34.28 19.84 78.83
N HIS A 63 -35.40 20.52 79.07
CA HIS A 63 -36.09 21.37 78.09
C HIS A 63 -35.63 22.81 78.22
N PHE A 64 -35.08 23.38 77.15
CA PHE A 64 -34.59 24.76 77.12
C PHE A 64 -35.20 25.49 75.91
N ASN A 65 -35.54 26.76 76.05
CA ASN A 65 -35.80 27.65 74.91
C ASN A 65 -34.47 28.32 74.47
N GLU A 66 -34.47 29.10 73.39
CA GLU A 66 -33.25 29.76 72.88
C GLU A 66 -32.65 30.76 73.89
N ALA A 67 -33.48 31.39 74.72
CA ALA A 67 -33.01 32.32 75.75
C ALA A 67 -32.30 31.57 76.89
N ASP A 68 -32.86 30.46 77.37
CA ASP A 68 -32.27 29.62 78.41
C ASP A 68 -30.93 29.03 77.95
N LYS A 69 -30.85 28.61 76.68
CA LYS A 69 -29.61 28.12 76.07
C LYS A 69 -28.54 29.19 76.03
N THR A 70 -28.91 30.39 75.58
CA THR A 70 -27.99 31.53 75.46
C THR A 70 -27.45 31.94 76.83
N ALA A 71 -28.30 31.91 77.87
CA ALA A 71 -27.89 32.18 79.24
C ALA A 71 -26.86 31.18 79.77
N LEU A 72 -26.94 29.91 79.33
CA LEU A 72 -26.01 28.86 79.75
C LEU A 72 -24.64 28.92 79.04
N ASN A 73 -24.53 29.58 77.87
CA ASN A 73 -23.32 29.57 77.05
C ASN A 73 -22.07 30.08 77.79
N ALA A 74 -22.21 31.11 78.62
CA ALA A 74 -21.06 31.68 79.35
C ALA A 74 -20.41 30.65 80.29
N ASP A 75 -21.24 29.86 80.99
CA ASP A 75 -20.76 28.80 81.88
C ASP A 75 -20.18 27.61 81.11
N LEU A 76 -20.79 27.25 79.97
CA LEU A 76 -20.28 26.16 79.13
C LEU A 76 -18.92 26.50 78.50
N LEU A 77 -18.74 27.75 78.09
CA LEU A 77 -17.48 28.26 77.54
C LEU A 77 -16.39 28.47 78.59
N ALA A 78 -16.75 28.63 79.87
CA ALA A 78 -15.78 28.69 80.97
C ALA A 78 -15.13 27.33 81.27
N SER A 79 -15.69 26.22 80.78
CA SER A 79 -15.13 24.86 80.92
C SER A 79 -15.43 23.99 79.69
N PRO A 80 -14.91 24.37 78.51
CA PRO A 80 -15.35 23.82 77.22
C PRO A 80 -15.09 22.33 77.08
N GLU A 81 -14.03 21.79 77.67
CA GLU A 81 -13.73 20.35 77.65
C GLU A 81 -14.65 19.52 78.58
N LYS A 82 -15.21 20.13 79.63
CA LYS A 82 -16.11 19.43 80.57
C LYS A 82 -17.58 19.52 80.16
N SER A 83 -17.93 20.52 79.36
CA SER A 83 -19.29 20.76 78.88
C SER A 83 -19.63 20.03 77.57
N LYS A 84 -18.62 19.46 76.87
CA LYS A 84 -18.86 18.67 75.64
C LYS A 84 -19.80 17.51 75.90
N GLY A 85 -20.75 17.32 74.99
CA GLY A 85 -21.72 16.23 75.04
C GLY A 85 -22.92 16.51 75.95
N LEU A 86 -23.06 17.71 76.52
CA LEU A 86 -24.29 18.12 77.20
C LEU A 86 -25.45 18.07 76.19
N LEU A 87 -26.48 17.27 76.48
CA LEU A 87 -27.67 17.07 75.65
C LEU A 87 -28.88 17.79 76.24
N ILE A 88 -29.63 18.50 75.39
CA ILE A 88 -30.88 19.16 75.74
C ILE A 88 -31.95 18.89 74.69
N TYR A 89 -33.21 19.12 75.04
CA TYR A 89 -34.29 19.30 74.08
C TYR A 89 -34.60 20.78 73.94
N ASN A 90 -34.40 21.32 72.74
CA ASN A 90 -34.73 22.69 72.40
C ASN A 90 -36.23 22.80 72.10
N THR A 91 -36.94 23.54 72.95
CA THR A 91 -38.39 23.72 72.88
C THR A 91 -38.85 24.70 71.82
N ASP A 92 -38.01 25.67 71.43
CA ASP A 92 -38.35 26.60 70.34
C ASP A 92 -38.17 25.95 68.96
N LYS A 93 -37.14 25.09 68.84
CA LYS A 93 -36.80 24.38 67.59
C LYS A 93 -37.36 22.96 67.51
N ASN A 94 -38.01 22.48 68.58
CA ASN A 94 -38.56 21.12 68.72
C ASN A 94 -37.56 19.99 68.37
N GLN A 95 -36.30 20.12 68.77
CA GLN A 95 -35.23 19.18 68.42
C GLN A 95 -34.23 18.93 69.56
N VAL A 96 -33.53 17.80 69.52
CA VAL A 96 -32.41 17.53 70.43
C VAL A 96 -31.17 18.29 69.96
N GLU A 97 -30.43 18.86 70.89
CA GLU A 97 -29.15 19.52 70.62
C GLU A 97 -28.09 19.07 71.61
N PHE A 98 -26.82 19.03 71.18
CA PHE A 98 -25.68 18.80 72.05
C PHE A 98 -24.64 19.92 71.96
N TRP A 99 -23.92 20.17 73.06
CA TRP A 99 -22.81 21.11 73.07
C TRP A 99 -21.52 20.44 72.57
N ASP A 100 -20.86 21.02 71.56
CA ASP A 100 -19.61 20.47 71.00
C ASP A 100 -18.33 20.99 71.69
N GLY A 101 -18.48 21.92 72.65
CA GLY A 101 -17.39 22.64 73.31
C GLY A 101 -17.30 24.10 72.91
N THR A 102 -17.94 24.49 71.81
CA THR A 102 -17.94 25.84 71.24
C THR A 102 -19.34 26.37 70.93
N GLN A 103 -20.25 25.49 70.53
CA GLN A 103 -21.61 25.84 70.13
C GLN A 103 -22.59 24.68 70.33
N TRP A 104 -23.89 25.00 70.25
CA TRP A 104 -24.96 24.01 70.21
C TRP A 104 -25.11 23.44 68.79
N ILE A 105 -25.02 22.13 68.66
CA ILE A 105 -25.22 21.37 67.43
C ILE A 105 -26.55 20.63 67.50
N ALA A 106 -27.37 20.76 66.47
CA ALA A 106 -28.60 20.00 66.36
C ALA A 106 -28.32 18.52 66.12
N ALA A 107 -28.82 17.66 67.00
CA ALA A 107 -28.87 16.22 66.75
C ALA A 107 -30.07 15.94 65.84
N LYS A 108 -29.91 16.20 64.54
CA LYS A 108 -30.92 15.88 63.55
C LYS A 108 -30.92 14.36 63.33
N GLY A 109 -32.07 13.74 63.60
CA GLY A 109 -32.33 12.38 63.13
C GLY A 109 -32.58 12.43 61.62
N GLY A 110 -31.63 11.93 60.82
CA GLY A 110 -31.82 11.78 59.39
C GLY A 110 -31.12 12.80 58.49
N ASP A 111 -29.93 13.29 58.87
CA ASP A 111 -28.96 13.56 57.81
C ASP A 111 -28.63 12.19 57.21
N SER A 112 -29.36 11.82 56.15
CA SER A 112 -28.75 11.06 55.08
C SER A 112 -27.40 11.74 54.86
N ILE A 113 -26.31 11.02 55.14
CA ILE A 113 -25.04 11.36 54.49
C ILE A 113 -25.44 11.42 53.02
N THR A 114 -25.55 12.62 52.45
CA THR A 114 -25.70 12.77 51.02
C THR A 114 -24.40 12.22 50.47
N ILE A 115 -24.38 10.92 50.20
CA ILE A 115 -23.31 10.30 49.44
C ILE A 115 -23.32 11.09 48.14
N PRO A 116 -22.20 11.72 47.73
CA PRO A 116 -22.16 12.47 46.49
C PRO A 116 -22.74 11.57 45.39
N THR A 117 -23.90 11.94 44.85
CA THR A 117 -24.45 11.31 43.67
C THR A 117 -23.50 11.65 42.53
N GLU A 118 -22.90 10.63 41.94
CA GLU A 118 -21.96 10.85 40.83
C GLU A 118 -22.74 11.39 39.62
N PRO A 119 -22.12 12.21 38.75
CA PRO A 119 -22.79 12.81 37.58
C PRO A 119 -23.08 11.79 36.45
N TRP A 120 -23.16 10.50 36.75
CA TRP A 120 -23.40 9.42 35.79
C TRP A 120 -24.35 8.36 36.34
N LEU A 121 -24.99 7.61 35.43
CA LEU A 121 -25.96 6.56 35.75
C LEU A 121 -25.28 5.20 35.87
N VAL A 122 -25.88 4.28 36.62
CA VAL A 122 -25.48 2.87 36.66
C VAL A 122 -25.74 2.23 35.29
N SER A 123 -24.75 1.50 34.76
CA SER A 123 -24.84 0.87 33.45
C SER A 123 -26.10 0.04 33.23
N GLY A 124 -26.81 0.32 32.14
CA GLY A 124 -28.06 -0.36 31.78
C GLY A 124 -29.30 0.14 32.51
N THR A 125 -29.20 1.22 33.29
CA THR A 125 -30.30 1.77 34.08
C THR A 125 -30.44 3.28 33.88
N THR A 126 -31.51 3.86 34.45
CA THR A 126 -31.68 5.31 34.60
C THR A 126 -31.42 5.78 36.03
N THR A 127 -30.85 4.94 36.90
CA THR A 127 -30.53 5.29 38.30
C THR A 127 -29.14 5.91 38.39
N GLU A 128 -28.99 7.00 39.12
CA GLU A 128 -27.69 7.65 39.38
C GLU A 128 -26.76 6.72 40.16
N ALA A 129 -25.48 6.73 39.81
CA ALA A 129 -24.46 5.93 40.48
C ALA A 129 -24.12 6.54 41.85
N THR A 130 -24.02 5.68 42.86
CA THR A 130 -23.63 6.06 44.22
C THR A 130 -22.22 5.58 44.58
N SER A 131 -21.50 4.95 43.64
CA SER A 131 -20.14 4.43 43.80
C SER A 131 -19.38 4.46 42.47
N ASN A 132 -18.07 4.68 42.54
CA ASN A 132 -17.15 4.65 41.39
C ASN A 132 -16.69 3.23 40.97
N THR A 133 -17.29 2.18 41.55
CA THR A 133 -17.00 0.78 41.20
C THR A 133 -17.91 0.22 40.11
N GLU A 134 -18.96 0.96 39.75
CA GLU A 134 -19.93 0.58 38.73
C GLU A 134 -19.54 1.11 37.34
N ASN A 135 -19.97 0.41 36.29
CA ASN A 135 -19.83 0.90 34.92
C ASN A 135 -20.65 2.19 34.73
N ILE A 136 -20.03 3.20 34.13
CA ILE A 136 -20.62 4.51 33.84
C ILE A 136 -21.57 4.40 32.62
N TYR A 137 -22.81 4.88 32.75
CA TYR A 137 -23.73 5.09 31.63
C TYR A 137 -24.20 6.55 31.59
N GLN A 138 -24.12 7.16 30.41
CA GLN A 138 -24.52 8.55 30.18
C GLN A 138 -25.41 8.61 28.94
N MET A 139 -26.54 9.33 29.05
CA MET A 139 -27.48 9.53 27.93
C MET A 139 -27.08 10.71 27.03
N GLY A 140 -26.16 11.56 27.48
CA GLY A 140 -25.67 12.72 26.74
C GLY A 140 -24.26 12.50 26.17
N ASN A 141 -23.78 13.53 25.48
CA ASN A 141 -22.41 13.57 24.96
C ASN A 141 -21.39 13.64 26.10
N ILE A 142 -20.28 12.93 25.94
CA ILE A 142 -19.17 12.91 26.89
C ILE A 142 -18.06 13.84 26.38
N GLY A 143 -17.73 14.86 27.16
CA GLY A 143 -16.61 15.77 26.89
C GLY A 143 -15.41 15.51 27.81
N ILE A 144 -14.22 15.36 27.25
CA ILE A 144 -12.95 15.40 28.00
C ILE A 144 -12.24 16.68 27.58
N GLY A 145 -11.97 17.58 28.52
CA GLY A 145 -11.29 18.86 28.25
C GLY A 145 -12.17 19.95 27.64
N THR A 146 -13.38 19.62 27.18
CA THR A 146 -14.37 20.58 26.67
C THR A 146 -15.66 20.56 27.50
N LYS A 147 -16.29 21.74 27.66
CA LYS A 147 -17.62 21.89 28.28
C LYS A 147 -18.77 21.75 27.27
N ASN A 148 -18.47 21.80 25.98
CA ASN A 148 -19.45 21.79 24.89
C ASN A 148 -19.11 20.67 23.89
N PRO A 149 -19.29 19.39 24.27
CA PRO A 149 -18.98 18.28 23.38
C PRO A 149 -19.89 18.30 22.14
N GLN A 150 -19.29 18.31 20.94
CA GLN A 150 -20.01 18.45 19.66
C GLN A 150 -20.55 17.11 19.14
N ASN A 151 -20.09 15.98 19.70
CA ASN A 151 -20.48 14.62 19.33
C ASN A 151 -20.54 13.72 20.57
N THR A 152 -20.99 12.46 20.40
CA THR A 152 -21.20 11.48 21.48
C THR A 152 -19.99 11.33 22.41
N PHE A 153 -18.78 11.32 21.86
CA PHE A 153 -17.55 11.43 22.63
C PHE A 153 -16.68 12.51 21.99
N HIS A 154 -16.19 13.46 22.79
CA HIS A 154 -15.35 14.57 22.34
C HIS A 154 -14.19 14.78 23.30
N VAL A 155 -12.96 14.63 22.81
CA VAL A 155 -11.72 14.91 23.53
C VAL A 155 -11.06 16.14 22.92
N ASP A 156 -10.97 17.18 23.73
CA ASP A 156 -10.24 18.43 23.45
C ASP A 156 -9.02 18.49 24.37
N GLY A 157 -7.85 18.18 23.81
CA GLY A 157 -6.60 18.13 24.57
C GLY A 157 -6.08 19.51 24.94
N ALA A 158 -6.30 20.51 24.08
CA ALA A 158 -5.84 21.88 24.27
C ALA A 158 -6.74 22.67 25.23
N LYS A 159 -7.98 22.21 25.43
CA LYS A 159 -9.03 22.87 26.23
C LYS A 159 -9.36 24.26 25.71
N ASP A 160 -9.28 24.44 24.40
CA ASP A 160 -9.46 25.72 23.72
C ASP A 160 -10.80 25.84 22.99
N ASN A 161 -11.64 24.79 23.02
CA ASN A 161 -12.94 24.85 22.37
C ASN A 161 -13.88 25.91 22.97
N SER A 162 -14.32 26.80 22.10
CA SER A 162 -15.43 27.71 22.34
C SER A 162 -16.79 26.96 22.35
N THR A 163 -17.90 27.69 22.54
CA THR A 163 -19.26 27.11 22.46
C THR A 163 -19.59 26.59 21.06
N THR A 164 -18.98 27.19 20.03
CA THR A 164 -19.04 26.75 18.63
C THR A 164 -17.62 26.72 18.08
N PRO A 165 -16.92 25.58 18.23
CA PRO A 165 -15.51 25.45 17.87
C PRO A 165 -15.18 25.92 16.46
N THR A 166 -14.10 26.68 16.33
CA THR A 166 -13.53 27.04 15.03
C THR A 166 -12.71 25.89 14.44
N ALA A 167 -12.42 25.93 13.14
CA ALA A 167 -11.59 24.92 12.49
C ALA A 167 -10.17 24.80 13.10
N THR A 168 -9.65 25.90 13.67
CA THR A 168 -8.34 25.90 14.32
C THR A 168 -8.38 25.20 15.68
N GLU A 169 -9.43 25.43 16.48
CA GLU A 169 -9.66 24.76 17.76
C GLU A 169 -9.84 23.24 17.51
N VAL A 170 -10.71 22.88 16.55
CA VAL A 170 -11.00 21.49 16.18
C VAL A 170 -9.79 20.70 15.67
N ALA A 171 -8.76 21.36 15.12
CA ALA A 171 -7.61 20.70 14.52
C ALA A 171 -6.81 19.80 15.49
N ASN A 172 -7.04 19.93 16.79
CA ASN A 172 -6.39 19.13 17.83
C ASN A 172 -7.34 18.13 18.54
N ASP A 173 -8.59 18.05 18.09
CA ASP A 173 -9.64 17.25 18.74
C ASP A 173 -9.71 15.80 18.23
N PHE A 174 -10.24 14.93 19.09
CA PHE A 174 -10.68 13.57 18.75
C PHE A 174 -12.17 13.41 19.07
N ILE A 175 -12.95 12.84 18.15
CA ILE A 175 -14.37 12.60 18.35
C ILE A 175 -14.81 11.22 17.92
N ILE A 176 -15.90 10.74 18.53
CA ILE A 176 -16.72 9.63 18.05
C ILE A 176 -18.16 10.13 17.90
N THR A 177 -18.70 9.99 16.71
CA THR A 177 -20.09 10.34 16.36
C THR A 177 -21.08 9.30 16.89
N SER A 178 -22.38 9.63 16.91
CA SER A 178 -23.44 8.70 17.32
C SER A 178 -23.59 7.49 16.39
N THR A 179 -23.09 7.57 15.17
CA THR A 179 -23.05 6.47 14.19
C THR A 179 -21.76 5.65 14.26
N GLY A 180 -20.82 6.01 15.15
CA GLY A 180 -19.56 5.29 15.37
C GLY A 180 -18.38 5.73 14.52
N SER A 181 -18.54 6.71 13.61
CA SER A 181 -17.41 7.28 12.88
C SER A 181 -16.49 8.06 13.80
N VAL A 182 -15.18 7.90 13.58
CA VAL A 182 -14.11 8.56 14.32
C VAL A 182 -13.57 9.73 13.52
N GLY A 183 -13.45 10.89 14.16
CA GLY A 183 -12.80 12.08 13.60
C GLY A 183 -11.56 12.45 14.39
N ILE A 184 -10.47 12.79 13.70
CA ILE A 184 -9.26 13.38 14.28
C ILE A 184 -8.98 14.68 13.54
N GLY A 185 -8.98 15.81 14.24
CA GLY A 185 -8.86 17.13 13.60
C GLY A 185 -10.11 17.58 12.84
N THR A 186 -11.25 16.89 13.02
CA THR A 186 -12.56 17.22 12.45
C THR A 186 -13.67 16.77 13.39
N ILE A 187 -14.72 17.59 13.54
CA ILE A 187 -15.96 17.24 14.27
C ILE A 187 -17.07 16.72 13.35
N SER A 188 -16.84 16.70 12.05
CA SER A 188 -17.78 16.18 11.05
C SER A 188 -17.02 15.28 10.08
N PRO A 189 -16.71 14.03 10.47
CA PRO A 189 -16.13 13.05 9.57
C PRO A 189 -16.96 12.94 8.28
N ASP A 190 -16.31 12.74 7.14
CA ASP A 190 -17.02 12.46 5.89
C ASP A 190 -17.96 11.24 6.06
N ALA A 191 -19.17 11.33 5.50
CA ALA A 191 -20.19 10.29 5.65
C ALA A 191 -19.77 8.93 5.05
N SER A 192 -18.78 8.92 4.15
CA SER A 192 -18.21 7.71 3.57
C SER A 192 -17.06 7.10 4.38
N ALA A 193 -16.59 7.77 5.45
CA ALA A 193 -15.45 7.35 6.26
C ALA A 193 -15.87 6.84 7.65
N ILE A 194 -15.32 5.69 8.05
CA ILE A 194 -15.38 5.24 9.45
C ILE A 194 -14.31 5.91 10.31
N LEU A 195 -13.20 6.34 9.70
CA LEU A 195 -12.13 7.11 10.31
C LEU A 195 -11.74 8.24 9.35
N ASP A 196 -11.92 9.48 9.79
CA ASP A 196 -11.51 10.68 9.06
C ASP A 196 -10.43 11.42 9.86
N ILE A 197 -9.29 11.71 9.22
CA ILE A 197 -8.14 12.37 9.82
C ILE A 197 -7.84 13.62 8.99
N ASN A 198 -8.14 14.80 9.55
CA ASN A 198 -7.90 16.08 8.91
C ASN A 198 -6.68 16.77 9.53
N ALA A 199 -5.65 17.05 8.73
CA ALA A 199 -4.47 17.80 9.14
C ALA A 199 -3.86 18.53 7.94
N SER A 200 -3.31 19.74 8.16
CA SER A 200 -2.68 20.55 7.11
C SER A 200 -1.17 20.31 6.94
N SER A 201 -0.52 19.75 7.95
CA SER A 201 0.95 19.60 8.00
C SER A 201 1.41 18.28 8.62
N LYS A 202 0.50 17.32 8.80
CA LYS A 202 0.77 15.99 9.35
C LYS A 202 0.25 14.91 8.39
N GLY A 203 0.82 13.72 8.47
CA GLY A 203 0.37 12.55 7.72
C GLY A 203 0.03 11.38 8.65
N PHE A 204 -0.47 10.29 8.07
CA PHE A 204 -0.70 9.05 8.79
C PHE A 204 0.58 8.21 8.85
N LEU A 205 1.03 7.88 10.06
CA LEU A 205 2.11 6.92 10.27
C LEU A 205 1.52 5.56 10.61
N GLY A 206 1.32 4.73 9.58
CA GLY A 206 0.78 3.38 9.75
C GLY A 206 1.74 2.40 10.46
N PRO A 207 1.26 1.20 10.82
CA PRO A 207 2.09 0.17 11.46
C PRO A 207 3.33 -0.18 10.63
N LYS A 208 4.50 -0.20 11.29
CA LYS A 208 5.80 -0.54 10.67
C LYS A 208 6.21 -1.97 11.02
N VAL A 209 6.38 -2.83 10.02
CA VAL A 209 6.60 -4.27 10.18
C VAL A 209 7.86 -4.71 9.45
N ALA A 210 8.57 -5.73 9.95
CA ALA A 210 9.71 -6.33 9.27
C ALA A 210 9.31 -7.70 8.70
N LEU A 211 8.82 -7.72 7.46
CA LEU A 211 8.34 -8.95 6.82
C LEU A 211 9.51 -9.87 6.43
N GLN A 212 9.28 -11.17 6.51
CA GLN A 212 10.27 -12.20 6.15
C GLN A 212 10.18 -12.64 4.69
N SER A 213 9.02 -12.51 4.05
CA SER A 213 8.81 -12.84 2.64
C SER A 213 7.59 -12.08 2.09
N SER A 214 7.36 -12.13 0.78
CA SER A 214 6.15 -11.56 0.16
C SER A 214 4.87 -12.27 0.61
N THR A 215 4.95 -13.50 1.11
CA THR A 215 3.81 -14.28 1.61
C THR A 215 3.82 -14.44 3.13
N ASP A 216 4.48 -13.53 3.85
CA ASP A 216 4.62 -13.61 5.31
C ASP A 216 3.28 -13.38 6.02
N VAL A 217 2.65 -14.51 6.39
CA VAL A 217 1.45 -14.58 7.22
C VAL A 217 1.76 -15.03 8.65
N ILE A 218 3.03 -15.06 9.04
CA ILE A 218 3.45 -15.45 10.40
C ILE A 218 3.70 -14.21 11.24
N THR A 219 4.41 -13.21 10.69
CA THR A 219 4.63 -11.92 11.38
C THR A 219 3.30 -11.18 11.59
N ILE A 220 2.37 -11.32 10.64
CA ILE A 220 0.99 -10.85 10.75
C ILE A 220 0.07 -12.04 10.46
N PRO A 221 -0.41 -12.76 11.50
CA PRO A 221 -1.33 -13.88 11.33
C PRO A 221 -2.66 -13.46 10.71
N ASN A 222 -3.12 -14.21 9.70
CA ASN A 222 -4.40 -14.00 9.01
C ASN A 222 -4.62 -12.55 8.52
N PRO A 223 -3.73 -11.99 7.69
CA PRO A 223 -3.85 -10.61 7.25
C PRO A 223 -5.13 -10.41 6.44
N ALA A 224 -5.89 -9.35 6.77
CA ALA A 224 -7.11 -9.00 6.05
C ALA A 224 -6.78 -8.47 4.64
N VAL A 225 -7.63 -8.77 3.65
CA VAL A 225 -7.49 -8.18 2.30
C VAL A 225 -7.61 -6.66 2.40
N GLY A 226 -6.66 -5.95 1.79
CA GLY A 226 -6.55 -4.50 1.85
C GLY A 226 -5.80 -3.96 3.07
N LEU A 227 -5.30 -4.82 3.98
CA LEU A 227 -4.52 -4.40 5.13
C LEU A 227 -3.23 -3.69 4.67
N LEU A 228 -3.06 -2.42 5.05
CA LEU A 228 -1.92 -1.58 4.71
C LEU A 228 -0.89 -1.52 5.85
N ILE A 229 0.38 -1.74 5.53
CA ILE A 229 1.52 -1.61 6.45
C ILE A 229 2.69 -0.90 5.77
N TYR A 230 3.66 -0.43 6.56
CA TYR A 230 4.97 -0.05 6.05
C TYR A 230 5.99 -1.17 6.35
N ASN A 231 6.52 -1.83 5.33
CA ASN A 231 7.61 -2.79 5.52
C ASN A 231 8.93 -2.05 5.71
N LYS A 232 9.66 -2.37 6.77
CA LYS A 232 10.93 -1.73 7.16
C LYS A 232 12.13 -2.16 6.32
N GLY A 233 12.02 -3.22 5.51
CA GLY A 233 13.15 -3.80 4.77
C GLY A 233 14.23 -4.47 5.64
N THR A 234 14.10 -4.42 6.98
CA THR A 234 15.07 -5.02 7.92
C THR A 234 14.85 -6.52 8.13
N GLY A 235 13.72 -7.09 7.69
CA GLY A 235 13.47 -8.54 7.67
C GLY A 235 14.14 -9.22 6.47
N ALA A 236 13.75 -10.46 6.17
CA ALA A 236 14.22 -11.13 4.95
C ALA A 236 13.60 -10.56 3.66
N LEU A 237 12.38 -10.00 3.72
CA LEU A 237 11.83 -9.23 2.60
C LEU A 237 12.43 -7.81 2.60
N LYS A 238 13.31 -7.54 1.64
CA LYS A 238 14.07 -6.27 1.51
C LYS A 238 13.29 -5.12 0.88
N THR A 239 12.11 -5.39 0.33
CA THR A 239 11.23 -4.37 -0.28
C THR A 239 10.69 -3.42 0.78
N GLU A 240 11.41 -2.32 1.04
CA GLU A 240 10.98 -1.26 1.95
C GLU A 240 9.87 -0.41 1.32
N GLY A 241 8.88 -0.01 2.11
CA GLY A 241 7.82 0.91 1.67
C GLY A 241 6.43 0.51 2.16
N TYR A 242 5.39 1.19 1.67
CA TYR A 242 4.02 0.82 1.95
C TYR A 242 3.61 -0.41 1.11
N LEU A 243 3.15 -1.45 1.79
CA LEU A 243 2.64 -2.69 1.18
C LEU A 243 1.22 -2.93 1.68
N TYR A 244 0.38 -3.51 0.84
CA TYR A 244 -0.94 -3.99 1.23
C TYR A 244 -1.08 -5.49 0.96
N TRP A 245 -1.87 -6.18 1.78
CA TRP A 245 -2.19 -7.58 1.54
C TRP A 245 -3.29 -7.72 0.49
N ASN A 246 -3.02 -8.41 -0.63
CA ASN A 246 -4.01 -8.60 -1.70
C ASN A 246 -4.88 -9.85 -1.52
N GLY A 247 -4.68 -10.62 -0.45
CA GLY A 247 -5.31 -11.92 -0.21
C GLY A 247 -4.35 -13.10 -0.32
N THR A 248 -3.24 -12.94 -1.02
CA THR A 248 -2.24 -14.00 -1.26
C THR A 248 -0.80 -13.57 -0.99
N GLU A 249 -0.47 -12.30 -1.20
CA GLU A 249 0.86 -11.74 -0.97
C GLU A 249 0.81 -10.25 -0.57
N TRP A 250 1.90 -9.78 0.00
CA TRP A 250 2.19 -8.38 0.29
C TRP A 250 2.67 -7.69 -0.98
N VAL A 251 1.82 -6.85 -1.55
CA VAL A 251 2.08 -6.09 -2.77
C VAL A 251 2.44 -4.67 -2.41
N GLN A 252 3.47 -4.13 -3.05
CA GLN A 252 3.86 -2.74 -2.86
C GLN A 252 2.78 -1.80 -3.38
N PHE A 253 2.40 -0.81 -2.56
CA PHE A 253 1.54 0.29 -2.95
C PHE A 253 2.39 1.29 -3.77
N THR A 254 2.61 0.99 -5.05
CA THR A 254 3.34 1.87 -5.97
C THR A 254 2.75 1.79 -7.37
N THR A 255 2.76 2.92 -8.08
CA THR A 255 2.97 2.90 -9.54
C THR A 255 3.97 3.98 -9.98
N GLY A 256 4.90 4.45 -9.15
CA GLY A 256 5.96 5.40 -9.56
C GLY A 256 6.58 6.24 -8.43
N SER A 257 7.80 6.74 -8.68
CA SER A 257 8.47 7.71 -7.79
C SER A 257 7.69 9.03 -7.78
N SER A 258 7.54 9.66 -6.61
CA SER A 258 6.98 11.02 -6.47
C SER A 258 7.97 12.13 -6.88
N LYS A 259 9.17 11.74 -7.33
CA LYS A 259 10.15 12.68 -7.89
C LYS A 259 9.73 13.11 -9.28
N ASP A 260 10.01 14.36 -9.62
CA ASP A 260 9.93 14.83 -11.00
C ASP A 260 10.81 13.95 -11.89
N PRO A 261 10.34 13.57 -13.09
CA PRO A 261 11.09 12.72 -14.00
C PRO A 261 12.38 13.44 -14.43
N GLU A 262 13.49 12.71 -14.44
CA GLU A 262 14.81 13.21 -14.83
C GLU A 262 15.54 12.13 -15.64
N ILE A 263 16.22 12.55 -16.71
CA ILE A 263 17.11 11.72 -17.53
C ILE A 263 18.46 12.44 -17.69
N ALA A 264 19.52 11.70 -18.04
CA ALA A 264 20.82 12.27 -18.32
C ALA A 264 21.00 12.65 -19.80
N ASN A 265 20.47 11.84 -20.72
CA ASN A 265 20.55 12.07 -22.16
C ASN A 265 19.43 11.36 -22.91
N LEU A 266 19.04 11.93 -24.07
CA LEU A 266 18.13 11.33 -25.03
C LEU A 266 18.92 10.81 -26.25
N ASP A 267 18.66 9.59 -26.69
CA ASP A 267 19.41 8.92 -27.76
C ASP A 267 18.54 8.71 -29.01
N CYS A 268 18.32 9.79 -29.76
CA CYS A 268 17.58 9.73 -31.02
C CYS A 268 18.32 8.99 -32.14
N ILE A 269 19.64 8.80 -32.04
CA ILE A 269 20.43 8.10 -33.06
C ILE A 269 20.00 6.62 -33.11
N ASN A 270 19.66 6.05 -31.95
CA ASN A 270 19.14 4.70 -31.83
C ASN A 270 17.60 4.64 -31.75
N ALA A 271 16.91 5.70 -32.17
CA ALA A 271 15.46 5.69 -32.29
C ALA A 271 15.00 4.70 -33.36
N ARG A 272 13.86 4.04 -33.12
CA ARG A 272 13.35 2.98 -33.99
C ARG A 272 11.83 2.99 -34.05
N ILE A 273 11.29 2.35 -35.08
CA ILE A 273 9.86 2.08 -35.17
C ILE A 273 9.59 0.58 -35.20
N VAL A 274 8.43 0.19 -34.68
CA VAL A 274 7.92 -1.18 -34.75
C VAL A 274 6.46 -1.12 -35.20
N PRO A 275 6.10 -1.67 -36.38
CA PRO A 275 6.95 -2.35 -37.38
C PRO A 275 8.05 -1.46 -38.00
N SER A 276 9.18 -2.03 -38.41
CA SER A 276 10.39 -1.26 -38.81
C SER A 276 10.30 -0.54 -40.17
N ARG A 277 9.19 -0.69 -40.90
CA ARG A 277 8.97 -0.13 -42.25
C ARG A 277 7.54 0.36 -42.42
N TYR A 278 7.36 1.33 -43.31
CA TYR A 278 6.05 1.86 -43.71
C TYR A 278 5.93 1.94 -45.23
N GLN A 279 4.68 1.89 -45.72
CA GLN A 279 4.37 1.89 -47.16
C GLN A 279 3.48 3.08 -47.52
N ALA A 280 3.86 3.81 -48.57
CA ALA A 280 3.12 4.95 -49.08
C ALA A 280 1.62 4.63 -49.28
N GLY A 281 0.75 5.49 -48.77
CA GLY A 281 -0.71 5.35 -48.93
C GLY A 281 -1.36 4.23 -48.10
N VAL A 282 -0.60 3.45 -47.34
CA VAL A 282 -1.11 2.40 -46.44
C VAL A 282 -1.11 2.92 -45.00
N LYS A 283 -2.20 2.70 -44.28
CA LYS A 283 -2.27 3.08 -42.85
C LYS A 283 -1.17 2.35 -42.07
N TYR A 284 -0.30 3.13 -41.42
CA TYR A 284 0.69 2.63 -40.49
C TYR A 284 0.13 2.72 -39.06
N GLU A 285 0.28 1.64 -38.31
CA GLU A 285 0.00 1.57 -36.86
C GLU A 285 1.15 0.84 -36.18
N GLY A 286 1.81 1.53 -35.25
CA GLY A 286 2.98 1.01 -34.57
C GLY A 286 3.42 1.92 -33.43
N VAL A 287 4.68 1.78 -33.06
CA VAL A 287 5.31 2.62 -32.04
C VAL A 287 6.61 3.20 -32.56
N LEU A 288 6.91 4.43 -32.15
CA LEU A 288 8.25 5.03 -32.20
C LEU A 288 8.86 4.88 -30.81
N ILE A 289 10.06 4.32 -30.74
CA ILE A 289 10.78 4.10 -29.49
C ILE A 289 12.06 4.92 -29.53
N VAL A 290 12.28 5.73 -28.49
CA VAL A 290 13.43 6.62 -28.36
C VAL A 290 14.16 6.28 -27.07
N PRO A 291 15.35 5.65 -27.13
CA PRO A 291 16.12 5.32 -25.94
C PRO A 291 16.59 6.57 -25.18
N TYR A 292 16.79 6.42 -23.87
CA TYR A 292 17.39 7.42 -22.99
C TYR A 292 18.30 6.77 -21.94
N SER A 293 19.15 7.58 -21.30
CA SER A 293 20.01 7.14 -20.18
C SER A 293 19.74 7.93 -18.91
N GLY A 294 20.08 7.35 -17.75
CA GLY A 294 20.06 8.04 -16.45
C GLY A 294 18.68 8.34 -15.85
N GLY A 295 17.64 7.57 -16.20
CA GLY A 295 16.31 7.70 -15.62
C GLY A 295 16.26 7.48 -14.11
N ASN A 296 15.38 8.21 -13.42
CA ASN A 296 15.30 8.26 -11.96
C ASN A 296 14.05 7.60 -11.33
N GLY A 297 13.24 6.87 -12.12
CA GLY A 297 11.98 6.28 -11.62
C GLY A 297 10.76 7.22 -11.65
N GLY A 298 10.95 8.49 -11.99
CA GLY A 298 9.89 9.51 -12.02
C GLY A 298 8.82 9.23 -13.06
N ARG A 299 7.59 9.63 -12.76
CA ARG A 299 6.44 9.48 -13.67
C ARG A 299 6.39 10.66 -14.64
N TYR A 300 6.10 10.38 -15.91
CA TYR A 300 5.88 11.41 -16.92
C TYR A 300 4.49 11.25 -17.56
N ALA A 301 3.93 12.38 -17.98
CA ALA A 301 2.62 12.44 -18.65
C ALA A 301 2.73 12.13 -20.14
N SER A 302 1.58 12.03 -20.81
CA SER A 302 1.54 11.97 -22.27
C SER A 302 2.07 13.27 -22.87
N GLY A 303 2.77 13.18 -23.99
CA GLY A 303 3.32 14.32 -24.72
C GLY A 303 2.36 14.86 -25.77
N THR A 304 2.71 16.01 -26.34
CA THR A 304 1.99 16.56 -27.49
C THR A 304 2.24 15.73 -28.76
N PRO A 305 1.28 15.66 -29.71
CA PRO A 305 1.50 14.99 -30.97
C PRO A 305 2.60 15.66 -31.81
N THR A 306 3.59 14.87 -32.24
CA THR A 306 4.68 15.28 -33.13
C THR A 306 4.44 14.73 -34.53
N ILE A 307 4.35 15.62 -35.53
CA ILE A 307 4.13 15.25 -36.93
C ILE A 307 5.48 14.98 -37.61
N SER A 308 5.54 13.96 -38.47
CA SER A 308 6.73 13.62 -39.23
C SER A 308 7.07 14.64 -40.33
N THR A 309 8.37 14.88 -40.53
CA THR A 309 8.94 15.60 -41.68
C THR A 309 9.76 14.64 -42.56
N GLY A 310 10.11 15.05 -43.79
CA GLY A 310 10.64 14.14 -44.81
C GLY A 310 9.49 13.32 -45.40
N VAL A 311 9.25 12.12 -44.85
CA VAL A 311 7.99 11.39 -45.07
C VAL A 311 6.90 11.96 -44.17
N THR A 312 6.03 12.79 -44.73
CA THR A 312 4.86 13.37 -44.04
C THR A 312 3.73 12.35 -43.87
N GLY A 313 2.79 12.64 -42.97
CA GLY A 313 1.56 11.86 -42.79
C GLY A 313 1.57 10.88 -41.61
N LEU A 314 2.67 10.80 -40.87
CA LEU A 314 2.77 10.05 -39.61
C LEU A 314 2.74 11.01 -38.42
N THR A 315 2.13 10.57 -37.31
CA THR A 315 2.05 11.32 -36.05
C THR A 315 2.50 10.42 -34.90
N ALA A 316 3.49 10.88 -34.13
CA ALA A 316 3.99 10.26 -32.92
C ALA A 316 3.40 10.94 -31.68
N THR A 317 3.03 10.20 -30.63
CA THR A 317 2.53 10.79 -29.36
C THR A 317 3.05 10.00 -28.17
N LEU A 318 3.81 10.67 -27.30
CA LEU A 318 4.43 10.03 -26.12
C LEU A 318 3.34 9.46 -25.20
N GLN A 319 3.48 8.19 -24.83
CA GLN A 319 2.58 7.52 -23.91
C GLN A 319 3.01 7.77 -22.46
N PRO A 320 2.07 7.99 -21.52
CA PRO A 320 2.41 8.21 -20.11
C PRO A 320 2.98 6.93 -19.49
N ALA A 321 4.10 7.03 -18.78
CA ALA A 321 4.71 5.91 -18.06
C ALA A 321 5.67 6.41 -16.96
N ASN A 322 6.44 5.49 -16.40
CA ASN A 322 7.55 5.82 -15.51
C ASN A 322 8.87 5.63 -16.23
N LEU A 323 9.86 6.43 -15.86
CA LEU A 323 11.24 6.17 -16.24
C LEU A 323 11.73 4.89 -15.54
N ALA A 324 12.44 4.03 -16.26
CA ALA A 324 13.33 3.05 -15.66
C ALA A 324 14.43 3.73 -14.83
N TYR A 325 14.95 3.03 -13.81
CA TYR A 325 16.18 3.43 -13.13
C TYR A 325 17.38 3.11 -14.03
N GLY A 326 18.12 4.12 -14.48
CA GLY A 326 19.21 3.96 -15.45
C GLY A 326 18.73 4.10 -16.90
N ASN A 327 19.13 3.20 -17.79
CA ASN A 327 18.76 3.29 -19.21
C ASN A 327 17.34 2.76 -19.44
N GLY A 328 16.61 3.37 -20.37
CA GLY A 328 15.26 2.95 -20.72
C GLY A 328 14.81 3.49 -22.07
N ASP A 329 13.54 3.27 -22.39
CA ASP A 329 12.93 3.63 -23.66
C ASP A 329 11.73 4.55 -23.43
N LEU A 330 11.66 5.67 -24.15
CA LEU A 330 10.42 6.44 -24.33
C LEU A 330 9.60 5.78 -25.43
N ILE A 331 8.32 5.55 -25.17
CA ILE A 331 7.42 4.89 -26.11
C ILE A 331 6.38 5.90 -26.61
N PHE A 332 6.36 6.11 -27.92
CA PHE A 332 5.39 6.94 -28.63
C PHE A 332 4.45 6.03 -29.42
N SER A 333 3.15 6.26 -29.33
CA SER A 333 2.23 5.70 -30.32
C SER A 333 2.50 6.36 -31.66
N LEU A 334 2.63 5.59 -32.73
CA LEU A 334 2.91 6.09 -34.08
C LEU A 334 1.83 5.61 -35.04
N SER A 335 1.12 6.55 -35.67
CA SER A 335 0.07 6.20 -36.64
C SER A 335 -0.08 7.24 -37.73
N GLY A 336 -0.67 6.85 -38.86
CA GLY A 336 -1.01 7.76 -39.96
C GLY A 336 -0.97 7.09 -41.32
N ILE A 337 -0.98 7.89 -42.39
CA ILE A 337 -0.84 7.44 -43.77
C ILE A 337 0.40 8.14 -44.36
N PRO A 338 1.53 7.45 -44.53
CA PRO A 338 2.77 8.05 -44.97
C PRO A 338 2.71 8.43 -46.46
N SER A 339 3.36 9.55 -46.79
CA SER A 339 3.45 10.10 -48.15
C SER A 339 4.42 9.34 -49.06
N ALA A 340 5.34 8.55 -48.50
CA ALA A 340 6.29 7.72 -49.22
C ALA A 340 6.61 6.43 -48.43
N SER A 341 7.08 5.40 -49.12
CA SER A 341 7.51 4.14 -48.48
C SER A 341 8.94 4.27 -47.96
N SER A 342 9.28 3.48 -46.93
CA SER A 342 10.69 3.16 -46.63
C SER A 342 11.41 2.69 -47.91
N PRO A 343 12.70 3.05 -48.14
CA PRO A 343 13.64 3.63 -47.18
C PRO A 343 13.64 5.17 -47.07
N ASN A 344 12.67 5.87 -47.68
CA ASN A 344 12.56 7.32 -47.48
C ASN A 344 12.41 7.61 -45.99
N LEU A 345 13.11 8.62 -45.47
CA LEU A 345 13.25 8.84 -44.04
C LEU A 345 12.15 9.75 -43.48
N ALA A 346 11.56 9.34 -42.35
CA ALA A 346 10.66 10.14 -41.54
C ALA A 346 11.43 10.68 -40.34
N SER A 347 11.31 11.97 -40.08
CA SER A 347 12.00 12.65 -38.98
C SER A 347 11.00 13.22 -37.98
N PHE A 348 11.22 12.95 -36.70
CA PHE A 348 10.41 13.45 -35.58
C PHE A 348 11.28 14.28 -34.64
N ASN A 349 10.89 15.53 -34.40
CA ASN A 349 11.53 16.36 -33.39
C ASN A 349 10.98 15.98 -32.02
N VAL A 350 11.83 15.33 -31.21
CA VAL A 350 11.47 14.86 -29.87
C VAL A 350 12.00 15.88 -28.86
N ASP A 351 11.12 16.35 -27.99
CA ASP A 351 11.46 17.13 -26.80
C ASP A 351 10.93 16.36 -25.59
N PHE A 352 11.84 15.92 -24.73
CA PHE A 352 11.48 15.29 -23.47
C PHE A 352 12.29 15.93 -22.34
N LEU A 353 11.61 16.63 -21.44
CA LEU A 353 12.21 17.33 -20.31
C LEU A 353 13.29 18.35 -20.72
N GLY A 354 13.14 18.97 -21.90
CA GLY A 354 14.11 19.94 -22.43
C GLY A 354 15.28 19.31 -23.19
N TYR A 355 15.40 17.98 -23.20
CA TYR A 355 16.33 17.29 -24.08
C TYR A 355 15.71 17.17 -25.46
N GLN A 356 16.31 17.86 -26.43
CA GLN A 356 15.82 17.92 -27.80
C GLN A 356 16.73 17.15 -28.75
N CYS A 357 16.16 16.26 -29.56
CA CYS A 357 16.85 15.63 -30.69
C CYS A 357 15.88 15.22 -31.80
N THR A 358 16.41 14.88 -32.97
CA THR A 358 15.61 14.42 -34.11
C THR A 358 15.74 12.91 -34.27
N ALA A 359 14.66 12.18 -34.04
CA ALA A 359 14.56 10.75 -34.32
C ALA A 359 14.28 10.54 -35.82
N ILE A 360 15.19 9.83 -36.51
CA ILE A 360 15.10 9.56 -37.95
C ILE A 360 14.83 8.06 -38.15
N VAL A 361 13.74 7.72 -38.82
CA VAL A 361 13.25 6.33 -38.92
C VAL A 361 12.74 5.99 -40.33
N GLY A 362 12.72 4.70 -40.63
CA GLY A 362 12.26 4.17 -41.91
C GLY A 362 13.36 3.89 -42.93
N SER A 363 14.64 3.95 -42.55
CA SER A 363 15.78 3.45 -43.36
C SER A 363 15.79 1.92 -43.45
N ASN A 364 16.71 1.36 -44.25
CA ASN A 364 16.98 -0.09 -44.21
C ASN A 364 17.97 -0.53 -43.13
N ALA A 365 18.32 0.35 -42.19
CA ALA A 365 19.16 -0.02 -41.06
C ALA A 365 18.48 -1.08 -40.19
N MET A 366 19.27 -2.04 -39.72
CA MET A 366 18.80 -3.04 -38.76
C MET A 366 19.41 -2.79 -37.40
N MET A 367 18.68 -3.09 -36.33
CA MET A 367 19.16 -2.99 -34.95
C MET A 367 19.86 -4.26 -34.49
N GLN A 368 20.73 -4.13 -33.49
CA GLN A 368 21.32 -5.31 -32.87
C GLN A 368 20.23 -6.25 -32.33
N GLY A 369 20.28 -7.51 -32.74
CA GLY A 369 19.30 -8.54 -32.45
C GLY A 369 18.10 -8.59 -33.41
N GLU A 370 17.87 -7.56 -34.23
CA GLU A 370 16.76 -7.54 -35.20
C GLU A 370 16.96 -8.63 -36.24
N GLN A 371 15.88 -9.38 -36.52
CA GLN A 371 15.83 -10.40 -37.55
C GLN A 371 14.64 -10.13 -38.48
N THR A 372 14.91 -10.08 -39.78
CA THR A 372 13.90 -9.96 -40.83
C THR A 372 13.85 -11.25 -41.63
N PHE A 373 12.64 -11.58 -42.08
CA PHE A 373 12.38 -12.71 -42.95
C PHE A 373 11.76 -12.19 -44.24
N TRP A 374 12.14 -12.82 -45.34
CA TRP A 374 11.70 -12.43 -46.64
C TRP A 374 11.41 -13.67 -47.48
N ARG A 375 10.40 -13.56 -48.33
CA ARG A 375 10.00 -14.57 -49.30
C ARG A 375 9.66 -13.91 -50.61
N GLY A 376 10.12 -14.50 -51.71
CA GLY A 376 9.68 -14.14 -53.04
C GLY A 376 9.51 -15.36 -53.95
N SER A 377 8.68 -15.20 -54.97
CA SER A 377 8.32 -16.27 -55.90
C SER A 377 8.63 -15.85 -57.34
N MET A 378 9.19 -16.77 -58.12
CA MET A 378 9.48 -16.57 -59.56
C MET A 378 9.29 -17.87 -60.35
N PRO A 379 9.13 -17.82 -61.69
CA PRO A 379 9.03 -19.03 -62.51
C PRO A 379 10.25 -19.96 -62.35
N ALA A 380 10.03 -21.27 -62.36
CA ALA A 380 11.10 -22.26 -62.19
C ALA A 380 11.81 -22.66 -63.51
N ASP A 381 11.23 -22.32 -64.66
CA ASP A 381 11.70 -22.64 -66.00
C ASP A 381 12.58 -21.55 -66.64
N VAL A 382 12.63 -20.34 -66.05
CA VAL A 382 13.51 -19.25 -66.51
C VAL A 382 14.93 -19.45 -65.98
N TYR A 383 15.96 -19.32 -66.83
CA TYR A 383 17.35 -19.43 -66.41
C TYR A 383 18.28 -18.73 -67.40
N GLY A 384 19.48 -18.37 -66.96
CA GLY A 384 20.49 -17.73 -67.79
C GLY A 384 21.44 -16.87 -66.97
N THR A 385 22.53 -16.43 -67.59
CA THR A 385 23.57 -15.64 -66.91
C THR A 385 23.08 -14.28 -66.41
N THR A 386 21.98 -13.76 -66.98
CA THR A 386 21.35 -12.48 -66.63
C THR A 386 20.03 -12.62 -65.88
N VAL A 387 19.61 -13.84 -65.51
CA VAL A 387 18.35 -14.09 -64.81
C VAL A 387 18.58 -13.95 -63.30
N LEU A 388 18.07 -12.87 -62.73
CA LEU A 388 18.13 -12.54 -61.30
C LEU A 388 16.74 -12.65 -60.65
N ALA A 389 16.70 -12.93 -59.35
CA ALA A 389 15.48 -12.87 -58.55
C ALA A 389 14.82 -11.48 -58.64
N SER A 390 15.63 -10.42 -58.61
CA SER A 390 15.17 -9.03 -58.76
C SER A 390 14.48 -8.71 -60.10
N ASN A 391 14.61 -9.54 -61.14
CA ASN A 391 13.85 -9.35 -62.38
C ASN A 391 12.36 -9.71 -62.23
N TYR A 392 12.02 -10.55 -61.25
CA TYR A 392 10.67 -11.08 -61.05
C TYR A 392 10.07 -10.66 -59.70
N ILE A 393 10.91 -10.24 -58.75
CA ILE A 393 10.51 -9.92 -57.39
C ILE A 393 10.93 -8.47 -57.09
N ASN A 394 9.92 -7.61 -56.91
CA ASN A 394 10.13 -6.15 -56.83
C ASN A 394 10.69 -5.66 -55.48
N ASP A 395 10.51 -6.42 -54.41
CA ASP A 395 10.85 -6.00 -53.04
C ASP A 395 12.03 -6.81 -52.47
N MET A 396 13.12 -6.92 -53.23
CA MET A 396 14.30 -7.65 -52.75
C MET A 396 14.90 -7.00 -51.49
N PRO A 397 15.32 -7.76 -50.47
CA PRO A 397 15.75 -7.17 -49.22
C PRO A 397 17.07 -6.41 -49.37
N VAL A 398 17.10 -5.23 -48.77
CA VAL A 398 18.26 -4.33 -48.77
C VAL A 398 18.78 -4.18 -47.34
N ILE A 399 20.09 -4.30 -47.17
CA ILE A 399 20.78 -4.12 -45.88
C ILE A 399 21.45 -2.75 -45.87
N GLU A 400 21.16 -1.95 -44.85
CA GLU A 400 21.83 -0.67 -44.57
C GLU A 400 21.79 0.32 -45.75
N ASP A 401 20.76 0.21 -46.61
CA ASP A 401 20.61 0.99 -47.86
C ASP A 401 21.75 0.82 -48.87
N VAL A 402 22.60 -0.18 -48.67
CA VAL A 402 23.85 -0.38 -49.43
C VAL A 402 23.85 -1.69 -50.20
N PHE A 403 23.36 -2.77 -49.58
CA PHE A 403 23.46 -4.11 -50.17
C PHE A 403 22.09 -4.67 -50.52
N ARG A 404 21.80 -4.83 -51.81
CA ARG A 404 20.64 -5.61 -52.25
C ARG A 404 21.00 -7.09 -52.27
N MET A 405 20.24 -7.88 -51.53
CA MET A 405 20.31 -9.34 -51.60
C MET A 405 19.64 -9.81 -52.88
N ASP A 406 20.31 -10.68 -53.62
CA ASP A 406 19.86 -11.15 -54.91
C ASP A 406 20.33 -12.58 -55.18
N ALA A 407 19.86 -13.14 -56.27
CA ALA A 407 20.02 -14.54 -56.58
C ALA A 407 20.03 -14.72 -58.09
N GLN A 408 21.12 -15.25 -58.65
CA GLN A 408 21.20 -15.57 -60.08
C GLN A 408 20.87 -17.05 -60.31
N PHE A 409 20.11 -17.33 -61.37
CA PHE A 409 19.67 -18.69 -61.71
C PHE A 409 20.24 -19.14 -63.04
N SER A 410 21.32 -19.92 -62.97
CA SER A 410 22.06 -20.37 -64.16
C SER A 410 21.48 -21.63 -64.82
N ALA A 411 20.61 -22.39 -64.14
CA ALA A 411 20.01 -23.62 -64.63
C ALA A 411 18.49 -23.71 -64.33
N THR A 412 17.75 -24.50 -65.14
CA THR A 412 16.33 -24.79 -64.90
C THR A 412 16.11 -25.56 -63.60
N SER A 413 14.95 -25.38 -62.98
CA SER A 413 14.56 -26.06 -61.74
C SER A 413 13.35 -26.98 -61.91
N THR A 414 12.99 -27.32 -63.16
CA THR A 414 11.81 -28.13 -63.49
C THR A 414 12.11 -29.62 -63.68
N SER A 415 13.33 -30.08 -63.42
CA SER A 415 13.76 -31.48 -63.54
C SER A 415 14.70 -31.91 -62.40
N THR A 416 14.79 -33.22 -62.16
CA THR A 416 15.70 -33.81 -61.17
C THR A 416 17.14 -33.36 -61.38
N GLY A 417 17.80 -32.87 -60.32
CA GLY A 417 19.17 -32.35 -60.38
C GLY A 417 19.27 -30.89 -60.86
N GLY A 418 18.14 -30.21 -61.02
CA GLY A 418 18.07 -28.80 -61.41
C GLY A 418 17.76 -27.88 -60.24
N ALA A 419 18.74 -27.07 -59.86
CA ALA A 419 18.69 -25.62 -59.62
C ALA A 419 20.07 -25.23 -59.07
N THR A 420 20.66 -24.19 -59.64
CA THR A 420 21.91 -23.59 -59.22
C THR A 420 21.56 -22.13 -58.91
N LEU A 421 21.25 -21.89 -57.64
CA LEU A 421 21.03 -20.56 -57.08
C LEU A 421 22.41 -20.01 -56.72
N ASN A 422 22.82 -18.94 -57.38
CA ASN A 422 24.05 -18.24 -57.06
C ASN A 422 23.69 -17.04 -56.16
N PRO A 423 23.91 -17.12 -54.83
CA PRO A 423 23.59 -16.05 -53.91
C PRO A 423 24.50 -14.86 -54.19
N ARG A 424 23.89 -13.74 -54.57
CA ARG A 424 24.59 -12.51 -54.94
C ARG A 424 24.21 -11.39 -54.02
N MET A 425 25.19 -10.56 -53.74
CA MET A 425 24.99 -9.31 -53.02
C MET A 425 25.51 -8.17 -53.87
N TYR A 426 24.60 -7.28 -54.25
CA TYR A 426 24.90 -6.11 -55.08
C TYR A 426 25.14 -4.89 -54.20
N ASN A 427 26.22 -4.16 -54.47
CA ASN A 427 26.38 -2.81 -53.96
C ASN A 427 25.52 -1.86 -54.79
N ILE A 428 24.44 -1.37 -54.19
CA ILE A 428 23.51 -0.43 -54.81
C ILE A 428 23.80 1.02 -54.42
N SER A 429 24.82 1.27 -53.59
CA SER A 429 25.27 2.62 -53.27
C SER A 429 26.09 3.24 -54.41
N GLU A 430 26.29 4.56 -54.33
CA GLU A 430 27.02 5.33 -55.34
C GLU A 430 28.54 5.15 -55.26
N GLU A 431 29.05 4.63 -54.14
CA GLU A 431 30.49 4.51 -53.87
C GLU A 431 30.93 3.04 -53.74
N PRO A 432 32.21 2.72 -54.00
CA PRO A 432 32.77 1.42 -53.67
C PRO A 432 32.69 1.12 -52.18
N VAL A 433 32.27 -0.09 -51.81
CA VAL A 433 32.08 -0.48 -50.42
C VAL A 433 33.01 -1.62 -50.03
N LYS A 434 33.68 -1.46 -48.89
CA LYS A 434 34.55 -2.48 -48.30
C LYS A 434 33.78 -3.33 -47.29
N ILE A 435 33.89 -4.64 -47.41
CA ILE A 435 33.31 -5.60 -46.47
C ILE A 435 34.31 -6.69 -46.07
N TRP A 436 33.96 -7.40 -45.00
CA TRP A 436 34.43 -8.75 -44.73
C TRP A 436 33.22 -9.69 -44.79
N ALA A 437 33.36 -10.87 -45.37
CA ALA A 437 32.28 -11.83 -45.42
C ALA A 437 32.77 -13.28 -45.50
N SER A 438 32.08 -14.18 -44.81
CA SER A 438 32.31 -15.62 -44.86
C SER A 438 30.99 -16.31 -45.15
N SER A 439 30.98 -17.23 -46.09
CA SER A 439 29.83 -18.07 -46.40
C SER A 439 30.14 -19.55 -46.12
N MET A 440 29.14 -20.24 -45.61
CA MET A 440 29.18 -21.69 -45.39
C MET A 440 27.90 -22.26 -45.96
N SER A 441 28.04 -23.21 -46.88
CA SER A 441 26.93 -24.01 -47.36
C SER A 441 26.91 -25.37 -46.65
N SER A 442 25.87 -26.16 -46.89
CA SER A 442 25.84 -27.55 -46.41
C SER A 442 26.75 -28.50 -47.21
N GLN A 443 27.47 -28.01 -48.22
CA GLN A 443 28.39 -28.79 -49.08
C GLN A 443 29.82 -28.21 -49.08
N GLU A 444 29.96 -26.89 -49.08
CA GLU A 444 31.23 -26.18 -49.27
C GLU A 444 31.34 -24.96 -48.32
N GLY A 445 32.53 -24.33 -48.28
CA GLY A 445 32.76 -23.11 -47.50
C GLY A 445 33.67 -22.14 -48.24
N PHE A 446 33.27 -20.87 -48.29
CA PHE A 446 34.01 -19.80 -48.94
C PHE A 446 34.26 -18.65 -47.96
N GLY A 447 35.50 -18.18 -47.86
CA GLY A 447 35.89 -17.10 -46.96
C GLY A 447 36.52 -15.95 -47.75
N TYR A 448 36.04 -14.73 -47.52
CA TYR A 448 36.56 -13.55 -48.20
C TYR A 448 36.85 -12.41 -47.21
N SER A 449 38.04 -11.83 -47.29
CA SER A 449 38.46 -10.73 -46.41
C SER A 449 38.85 -9.49 -47.21
N ASN A 450 38.46 -8.31 -46.72
CA ASN A 450 38.81 -7.02 -47.32
C ASN A 450 38.40 -6.86 -48.79
N ILE A 451 37.22 -7.38 -49.17
CA ILE A 451 36.69 -7.21 -50.52
C ILE A 451 36.21 -5.78 -50.69
N ILE A 452 36.51 -5.19 -51.84
CA ILE A 452 35.89 -3.95 -52.30
C ILE A 452 34.90 -4.32 -53.40
N ILE A 453 33.63 -4.02 -53.19
CA ILE A 453 32.58 -4.16 -54.20
C ILE A 453 32.38 -2.77 -54.82
N PRO A 454 32.69 -2.56 -56.12
CA PRO A 454 32.49 -1.27 -56.76
C PRO A 454 30.99 -0.90 -56.77
N ALA A 455 30.68 0.39 -56.95
CA ALA A 455 29.30 0.83 -57.14
C ALA A 455 28.64 0.08 -58.31
N GLY A 456 27.45 -0.47 -58.09
CA GLY A 456 26.74 -1.34 -59.05
C GLY A 456 27.34 -2.75 -59.22
N GLY A 457 28.48 -3.05 -58.59
CA GLY A 457 29.10 -4.37 -58.61
C GLY A 457 28.41 -5.37 -57.69
N TYR A 458 28.84 -6.64 -57.76
CA TYR A 458 28.35 -7.69 -56.87
C TYR A 458 29.46 -8.63 -56.41
N ILE A 459 29.17 -9.33 -55.32
CA ILE A 459 29.89 -10.54 -54.93
C ILE A 459 28.93 -11.74 -54.99
N GLU A 460 29.47 -12.88 -55.38
CA GLU A 460 28.80 -14.18 -55.35
C GLU A 460 29.44 -15.01 -54.23
N PHE A 461 28.61 -15.51 -53.31
CA PHE A 461 29.07 -16.12 -52.06
C PHE A 461 29.20 -17.65 -52.12
N ASP A 462 28.75 -18.24 -53.21
CA ASP A 462 28.73 -19.68 -53.40
C ASP A 462 28.76 -19.97 -54.90
N ASN A 463 29.38 -21.08 -55.32
CA ASN A 463 29.48 -21.43 -56.74
C ASN A 463 28.18 -22.04 -57.29
N GLY A 464 27.16 -22.20 -56.44
CA GLY A 464 25.87 -22.71 -56.81
C GLY A 464 25.23 -23.53 -55.71
N VAL A 465 24.12 -23.05 -55.17
CA VAL A 465 23.29 -23.81 -54.24
C VAL A 465 22.51 -24.86 -55.00
N TYR A 466 22.88 -26.13 -54.81
CA TYR A 466 22.30 -27.28 -55.50
C TYR A 466 21.02 -27.80 -54.82
N LEU A 467 19.97 -27.95 -55.63
CA LEU A 467 18.80 -28.75 -55.27
C LEU A 467 19.03 -30.20 -55.70
N HIS A 468 19.81 -30.97 -54.94
CA HIS A 468 19.96 -32.39 -55.25
C HIS A 468 18.63 -33.12 -55.02
N GLN A 469 18.02 -33.56 -56.13
CA GLN A 469 16.91 -34.52 -56.18
C GLN A 469 15.75 -34.30 -55.20
N GLY A 470 15.31 -33.05 -55.02
CA GLY A 470 13.93 -32.83 -54.59
C GLY A 470 13.04 -33.59 -55.58
N SER A 471 12.33 -34.62 -55.11
CA SER A 471 11.42 -35.37 -55.96
C SER A 471 10.32 -34.42 -56.41
N LEU A 472 10.51 -33.77 -57.57
CA LEU A 472 9.52 -32.88 -58.18
C LEU A 472 8.23 -33.63 -58.57
N ALA A 473 8.19 -34.96 -58.39
CA ALA A 473 7.22 -35.87 -58.98
C ALA A 473 6.51 -36.81 -57.98
N SER A 474 6.75 -36.75 -56.66
CA SER A 474 6.04 -37.64 -55.73
C SER A 474 4.88 -36.94 -55.03
N THR A 475 3.71 -36.95 -55.66
CA THR A 475 2.43 -36.78 -54.92
C THR A 475 2.10 -38.02 -54.08
N THR A 476 2.88 -39.10 -54.25
CA THR A 476 2.83 -40.32 -53.44
C THR A 476 3.53 -40.09 -52.10
N PRO A 477 2.89 -40.41 -50.96
CA PRO A 477 3.56 -40.43 -49.66
C PRO A 477 4.75 -41.38 -49.67
N SER A 478 5.92 -40.95 -49.22
CA SER A 478 7.06 -41.84 -49.01
C SER A 478 6.97 -42.52 -47.65
N SER A 479 7.15 -43.84 -47.60
CA SER A 479 7.15 -44.63 -46.36
C SER A 479 8.56 -45.15 -46.03
N GLY A 480 9.56 -44.26 -46.03
CA GLY A 480 10.96 -44.62 -45.77
C GLY A 480 11.93 -43.43 -45.79
N ARG A 481 13.19 -43.66 -45.39
CA ARG A 481 14.27 -42.66 -45.45
C ARG A 481 14.60 -42.36 -46.92
N LEU A 482 14.48 -41.10 -47.33
CA LEU A 482 14.92 -40.62 -48.65
C LEU A 482 16.46 -40.67 -48.73
N ALA A 483 17.01 -40.92 -49.93
CA ALA A 483 18.46 -40.95 -50.14
C ALA A 483 19.14 -39.65 -49.66
N ASN A 484 20.40 -39.72 -49.21
CA ASN A 484 21.22 -38.60 -48.68
C ASN A 484 21.61 -37.58 -49.78
N ASN A 485 20.62 -36.99 -50.45
CA ASN A 485 20.79 -35.99 -51.50
C ASN A 485 20.01 -34.74 -51.05
N GLY A 486 20.54 -34.01 -50.07
CA GLY A 486 19.84 -32.89 -49.43
C GLY A 486 19.82 -31.61 -50.27
N GLN A 487 18.86 -30.72 -49.97
CA GLN A 487 18.89 -29.34 -50.46
C GLN A 487 20.04 -28.59 -49.81
N GLU A 488 20.77 -27.81 -50.60
CA GLU A 488 21.80 -26.94 -50.09
C GLU A 488 21.23 -25.63 -49.51
N THR A 489 21.80 -25.19 -48.40
CA THR A 489 21.48 -23.92 -47.76
C THR A 489 22.77 -23.16 -47.51
N VAL A 490 22.76 -21.84 -47.69
CA VAL A 490 23.95 -21.00 -47.48
C VAL A 490 23.71 -20.05 -46.32
N THR A 491 24.65 -20.04 -45.38
CA THR A 491 24.75 -19.03 -44.32
C THR A 491 25.88 -18.08 -44.66
N ILE A 492 25.65 -16.78 -44.54
CA ILE A 492 26.67 -15.75 -44.77
C ILE A 492 26.80 -14.90 -43.51
N ASP A 493 27.99 -14.81 -42.94
CA ASP A 493 28.35 -13.83 -41.93
C ASP A 493 29.08 -12.67 -42.61
N MET A 494 28.56 -11.45 -42.49
CA MET A 494 29.18 -10.25 -43.05
C MET A 494 29.44 -9.18 -42.00
N PHE A 495 30.54 -8.45 -42.16
CA PHE A 495 30.85 -7.26 -41.38
C PHE A 495 30.91 -6.04 -42.29
N TYR A 496 30.13 -5.02 -41.94
CA TYR A 496 30.08 -3.75 -42.63
C TYR A 496 29.86 -2.61 -41.64
N ASN A 497 30.68 -1.56 -41.74
CA ASN A 497 30.58 -0.35 -40.92
C ASN A 497 30.46 -0.61 -39.40
N GLY A 498 31.25 -1.56 -38.88
CA GLY A 498 31.24 -1.94 -37.47
C GLY A 498 30.06 -2.82 -37.03
N LYS A 499 29.16 -3.20 -37.95
CA LYS A 499 28.00 -4.06 -37.69
C LYS A 499 28.27 -5.48 -38.20
N TRP A 500 27.77 -6.47 -37.49
CA TRP A 500 27.81 -7.88 -37.90
C TRP A 500 26.42 -8.35 -38.29
N PHE A 501 26.27 -8.89 -39.49
CA PHE A 501 25.03 -9.51 -39.95
C PHE A 501 25.24 -10.99 -40.25
N ARG A 502 24.19 -11.78 -40.00
CA ARG A 502 24.05 -13.16 -40.44
C ARG A 502 22.88 -13.26 -41.40
N LEU A 503 23.15 -13.81 -42.57
CA LEU A 503 22.19 -14.01 -43.64
C LEU A 503 22.01 -15.50 -43.86
N TYR A 504 20.79 -15.90 -44.20
CA TYR A 504 20.46 -17.27 -44.57
C TYR A 504 19.75 -17.27 -45.91
N TYR A 505 20.29 -18.00 -46.88
CA TYR A 505 19.74 -18.20 -48.21
C TYR A 505 19.23 -19.63 -48.34
N THR A 506 17.95 -19.80 -48.67
CA THR A 506 17.39 -21.10 -49.05
C THR A 506 16.36 -20.95 -50.16
N ILE A 507 16.21 -22.01 -50.95
CA ILE A 507 15.29 -22.06 -52.07
C ILE A 507 14.51 -23.36 -52.06
N TRP A 508 13.24 -23.26 -52.42
CA TRP A 508 12.36 -24.40 -52.64
C TRP A 508 11.66 -24.25 -54.00
N VAL A 509 11.69 -25.29 -54.84
CA VAL A 509 10.79 -25.41 -56.00
C VAL A 509 9.41 -25.97 -55.59
N ASP A 510 8.36 -25.17 -55.73
CA ASP A 510 6.98 -25.61 -55.58
C ASP A 510 6.42 -26.05 -56.93
N ASN A 511 6.02 -27.33 -57.05
CA ASN A 511 5.41 -27.87 -58.26
C ASN A 511 3.91 -27.57 -58.39
N LYS A 512 3.30 -26.87 -57.41
CA LYS A 512 1.89 -26.49 -57.35
C LYS A 512 0.91 -27.63 -57.63
N LYS A 513 1.30 -28.87 -57.28
CA LYS A 513 0.52 -30.10 -57.56
C LYS A 513 0.30 -30.35 -59.07
N ALA A 514 1.15 -29.82 -59.94
CA ALA A 514 1.08 -29.97 -61.39
C ALA A 514 2.37 -30.56 -61.97
N ASN A 515 2.25 -31.42 -62.99
CA ASN A 515 3.39 -32.01 -63.71
C ASN A 515 3.82 -31.16 -64.94
N VAL A 516 3.43 -29.87 -64.96
CA VAL A 516 3.71 -28.95 -66.08
C VAL A 516 4.78 -27.97 -65.63
N ALA A 517 5.94 -27.99 -66.29
CA ALA A 517 7.10 -27.16 -65.98
C ALA A 517 6.77 -25.66 -65.84
N ALA A 518 5.92 -25.12 -66.72
CA ALA A 518 5.50 -23.72 -66.72
C ALA A 518 4.69 -23.28 -65.48
N ASN A 519 4.14 -24.22 -64.70
CA ASN A 519 3.37 -23.91 -63.50
C ASN A 519 4.22 -23.95 -62.22
N MET A 520 5.45 -24.44 -62.30
CA MET A 520 6.34 -24.58 -61.16
C MET A 520 6.96 -23.22 -60.79
N THR A 521 7.09 -22.94 -59.50
CA THR A 521 7.75 -21.71 -59.01
C THR A 521 8.95 -22.03 -58.13
N ARG A 522 9.93 -21.13 -58.15
CA ARG A 522 11.00 -21.04 -57.15
C ARG A 522 10.55 -20.08 -56.07
N GLU A 523 10.54 -20.58 -54.84
CA GLU A 523 10.32 -19.82 -53.63
C GLU A 523 11.69 -19.56 -53.00
N LEU A 524 12.16 -18.31 -53.10
CA LEU A 524 13.39 -17.86 -52.46
C LEU A 524 13.03 -17.36 -51.06
N TYR A 525 13.73 -17.85 -50.05
CA TYR A 525 13.59 -17.41 -48.67
C TYR A 525 14.93 -16.85 -48.19
N LEU A 526 14.83 -15.69 -47.55
CA LEU A 526 15.97 -15.00 -46.96
C LEU A 526 15.65 -14.68 -45.51
N SER A 527 16.62 -14.87 -44.63
CA SER A 527 16.57 -14.24 -43.31
C SER A 527 17.84 -13.45 -43.07
N ILE A 528 17.70 -12.24 -42.54
CA ILE A 528 18.82 -11.37 -42.22
C ILE A 528 18.70 -11.04 -40.74
N GLN A 529 19.78 -11.21 -39.99
CA GLN A 529 19.84 -10.82 -38.59
C GLN A 529 21.07 -9.93 -38.37
N ARG A 530 20.91 -8.81 -37.67
CA ARG A 530 22.08 -8.07 -37.17
C ARG A 530 22.45 -8.62 -35.79
N LEU A 531 23.66 -9.15 -35.67
CA LEU A 531 24.19 -9.75 -34.45
C LEU A 531 24.94 -8.75 -33.55
N TYR A 532 25.53 -7.71 -34.15
CA TYR A 532 26.23 -6.62 -33.46
C TYR A 532 25.96 -5.28 -34.13
#